data_AF-A0A3D9AML0-F1
#
_entry.id   AF-A0A3D9AML0-F1
#
_cell.length_a   1.000
_cell.length_b   1.000
_cell.length_c   1.000
_cell.angle_alpha   90.00
_cell.angle_beta   90.00
_cell.angle_gamma   90.00
#
_symmetry.space_group_name_H-M   'P 1'
#
loop_
_entity.id
_entity.type
_entity.pdbx_description
1 polymer ?
#
loop_
_entity_poly.entity_id
_entity_poly.type
_entity_poly.pdbx_seq_one_letter_code
_entity_poly.pdbx_strand_id
1 'polypeptide(L)'
;MISLHLHNKNKNLFTLCEDSLTSSVFDLLKYLPDYLFYEILKNSLFHRKILEENFIIETISYWNKWDALNTTNTTYVEPDVFVRTDKFDLIIEAKRYDYNQQSETQLRNEVIAYLNEYGSENKKIYFLQVGGIYGTDDIPDLQIYHNGNKKIVILITNWSRILDAVLHSREKLFQLNSVSNNYLIRILDDLVDVFAYHQFFSVVWLKNIKERRVFSETFPKLHFTRKPNVLWLQYLKESNINNKWSKDFFEYVRN
;
A
#
# COMPACT_ATOMS: atom_id res chain seq x y z
N MET A 1 5.76 15.50 -10.72
CA MET A 1 5.31 15.04 -12.06
C MET A 1 4.03 14.22 -11.99
N ILE A 2 3.92 13.26 -11.06
CA ILE A 2 2.68 12.47 -10.82
C ILE A 2 1.48 13.37 -10.53
N SER A 3 1.58 14.33 -9.59
CA SER A 3 0.49 15.28 -9.27
C SER A 3 -0.06 16.06 -10.49
N LEU A 4 0.79 16.43 -11.47
CA LEU A 4 0.35 17.10 -12.69
C LEU A 4 -0.44 16.16 -13.62
N HIS A 5 -0.05 14.88 -13.68
CA HIS A 5 -0.80 13.84 -14.41
C HIS A 5 -2.13 13.50 -13.73
N LEU A 6 -2.18 13.54 -12.39
CA LEU A 6 -3.39 13.30 -11.60
C LEU A 6 -4.44 14.43 -11.76
N HIS A 7 -4.00 15.69 -11.92
CA HIS A 7 -4.90 16.85 -11.96
C HIS A 7 -5.32 17.31 -13.37
N ASN A 8 -4.71 16.82 -14.44
CA ASN A 8 -5.06 17.25 -15.79
C ASN A 8 -6.29 16.49 -16.33
N LYS A 9 -7.39 17.21 -16.56
CA LYS A 9 -8.66 16.68 -17.12
C LYS A 9 -8.56 16.15 -18.57
N ASN A 10 -7.40 16.26 -19.21
CA ASN A 10 -7.17 15.68 -20.52
C ASN A 10 -6.76 14.21 -20.36
N LYS A 11 -7.77 13.34 -20.48
CA LYS A 11 -7.73 11.87 -20.50
C LYS A 11 -6.87 11.29 -21.64
N ASN A 12 -5.60 11.64 -21.72
CA ASN A 12 -4.66 10.90 -22.55
C ASN A 12 -3.87 9.93 -21.66
N LEU A 13 -4.50 8.76 -21.45
CA LEU A 13 -3.88 7.43 -21.30
C LEU A 13 -2.99 7.14 -20.07
N PHE A 14 -3.33 7.63 -18.88
CA PHE A 14 -2.86 6.91 -17.68
C PHE A 14 -3.76 5.70 -17.45
N THR A 15 -3.29 4.52 -17.86
CA THR A 15 -4.01 3.26 -17.67
C THR A 15 -3.75 2.74 -16.27
N LEU A 16 -4.83 2.43 -15.54
CA LEU A 16 -4.73 1.78 -14.24
C LEU A 16 -4.34 0.31 -14.43
N CYS A 17 -3.04 0.03 -14.49
CA CYS A 17 -2.49 -1.32 -14.58
C CYS A 17 -1.50 -1.62 -13.45
N GLU A 18 -0.98 -2.85 -13.43
CA GLU A 18 0.06 -3.33 -12.52
C GLU A 18 1.30 -2.43 -12.55
N ASP A 19 1.93 -2.29 -13.72
CA ASP A 19 3.15 -1.52 -13.93
C ASP A 19 3.02 -0.07 -13.43
N SER A 20 1.89 0.56 -13.73
CA SER A 20 1.62 1.95 -13.32
C SER A 20 1.48 2.09 -11.79
N LEU A 21 0.90 1.09 -11.12
CA LEU A 21 0.83 1.08 -9.65
C LEU A 21 2.22 0.84 -9.06
N THR A 22 2.92 -0.18 -9.56
CA THR A 22 4.27 -0.56 -9.12
C THR A 22 5.23 0.61 -9.23
N SER A 23 5.37 1.20 -10.42
CA SER A 23 6.25 2.35 -10.64
C SER A 23 5.85 3.53 -9.76
N SER A 24 4.58 3.93 -9.75
CA SER A 24 4.15 5.12 -8.98
C SER A 24 4.38 4.99 -7.47
N VAL A 25 4.16 3.79 -6.91
CA VAL A 25 4.39 3.54 -5.47
C VAL A 25 5.88 3.48 -5.17
N PHE A 26 6.65 2.64 -5.88
CA PHE A 26 8.06 2.44 -5.56
C PHE A 26 8.93 3.66 -5.94
N ASP A 27 8.56 4.42 -6.98
CA ASP A 27 9.26 5.67 -7.32
C ASP A 27 9.12 6.72 -6.22
N LEU A 28 7.97 6.78 -5.55
CA LEU A 28 7.79 7.68 -4.41
C LEU A 28 8.51 7.16 -3.16
N LEU A 29 8.44 5.85 -2.89
CA LEU A 29 9.19 5.23 -1.79
C LEU A 29 10.70 5.45 -1.92
N LYS A 30 11.23 5.49 -3.14
CA LYS A 30 12.64 5.77 -3.45
C LYS A 30 13.14 7.12 -2.92
N TYR A 31 12.27 8.11 -2.74
CA TYR A 31 12.66 9.42 -2.21
C TYR A 31 12.65 9.50 -0.68
N LEU A 32 12.22 8.45 0.01
CA LEU A 32 12.27 8.37 1.46
C LEU A 32 13.70 8.01 1.92
N PRO A 33 14.11 8.44 3.13
CA PRO A 33 15.31 7.92 3.76
C PRO A 33 15.26 6.40 3.90
N ASP A 34 16.40 5.72 3.78
CA ASP A 34 16.51 4.26 3.80
C ASP A 34 15.83 3.62 5.02
N TYR A 35 15.94 4.25 6.20
CA TYR A 35 15.27 3.76 7.42
C TYR A 35 13.75 3.77 7.30
N LEU A 36 13.16 4.76 6.62
CA LEU A 36 11.71 4.90 6.48
C LEU A 36 11.17 3.99 5.38
N PHE A 37 11.92 3.84 4.28
CA PHE A 37 11.68 2.81 3.28
C PHE A 37 11.64 1.42 3.94
N TYR A 38 12.65 1.11 4.76
CA TYR A 38 12.70 -0.12 5.54
C TYR A 38 11.52 -0.28 6.49
N GLU A 39 11.20 0.74 7.30
CA GLU A 39 10.08 0.68 8.25
C GLU A 39 8.76 0.39 7.52
N ILE A 40 8.50 1.02 6.37
CA ILE A 40 7.28 0.79 5.59
C ILE A 40 7.23 -0.64 5.07
N LEU A 41 8.30 -1.14 4.42
CA LEU A 41 8.32 -2.51 3.91
C LEU A 41 8.20 -3.55 5.03
N LYS A 42 8.95 -3.38 6.13
CA LYS A 42 8.92 -4.31 7.27
C LYS A 42 7.52 -4.37 7.88
N ASN A 43 6.88 -3.22 8.09
CA ASN A 43 5.57 -3.15 8.73
C ASN A 43 4.43 -3.60 7.81
N SER A 44 4.65 -3.62 6.49
CA SER A 44 3.66 -4.12 5.54
C SER A 44 3.67 -5.65 5.38
N LEU A 45 4.73 -6.35 5.82
CA LEU A 45 4.79 -7.81 5.68
C LEU A 45 3.67 -8.51 6.47
N PHE A 46 3.16 -9.63 5.95
CA PHE A 46 2.21 -10.47 6.70
C PHE A 46 2.89 -11.22 7.86
N HIS A 47 4.17 -11.52 7.70
CA HIS A 47 4.94 -12.33 8.65
C HIS A 47 6.17 -11.60 9.16
N ARG A 48 6.75 -12.08 10.28
CA ARG A 48 7.90 -11.46 10.94
C ARG A 48 9.25 -11.99 10.45
N LYS A 49 9.42 -12.11 9.14
CA LYS A 49 10.74 -12.37 8.55
C LYS A 49 11.56 -11.08 8.54
N ILE A 50 12.81 -11.17 9.00
CA ILE A 50 13.67 -10.01 9.21
C ILE A 50 14.40 -9.68 7.91
N LEU A 51 14.06 -8.52 7.33
CA LEU A 51 14.95 -7.75 6.46
C LEU A 51 16.08 -7.16 7.32
N GLU A 52 17.32 -7.17 6.83
CA GLU A 52 18.43 -6.59 7.58
C GLU A 52 18.21 -5.09 7.83
N GLU A 53 18.56 -4.61 9.02
CA GLU A 53 18.43 -3.21 9.40
C GLU A 53 19.70 -2.42 9.04
N ASN A 54 19.58 -1.09 8.99
CA ASN A 54 20.70 -0.15 8.80
C ASN A 54 21.51 -0.44 7.52
N PHE A 55 20.84 -0.75 6.41
CA PHE A 55 21.46 -0.80 5.08
C PHE A 55 21.41 0.57 4.42
N ILE A 56 22.19 0.73 3.37
CA ILE A 56 22.19 1.87 2.46
C ILE A 56 21.65 1.40 1.11
N ILE A 57 20.64 2.09 0.58
CA ILE A 57 20.13 1.81 -0.76
C ILE A 57 21.15 2.34 -1.78
N GLU A 58 21.70 1.43 -2.59
CA GLU A 58 22.63 1.78 -3.67
C GLU A 58 21.86 2.19 -4.92
N THR A 59 20.89 1.37 -5.33
CA THR A 59 20.07 1.61 -6.52
C THR A 59 18.67 1.01 -6.39
N ILE A 60 17.68 1.69 -6.98
CA ILE A 60 16.34 1.13 -7.27
C ILE A 60 16.13 1.26 -8.77
N SER A 61 15.88 0.14 -9.44
CA SER A 61 15.66 0.03 -10.89
C SER A 61 14.43 -0.84 -11.21
N TYR A 62 13.90 -0.69 -12.41
CA TYR A 62 12.64 -1.28 -12.84
C TYR A 62 12.81 -2.04 -14.14
N TRP A 63 12.18 -3.20 -14.25
CA TRP A 63 12.16 -4.03 -15.47
C TRP A 63 13.55 -4.23 -16.07
N ASN A 64 14.54 -4.55 -15.21
CA ASN A 64 15.88 -4.85 -15.66
C ASN A 64 15.86 -6.15 -16.47
N LYS A 65 16.38 -6.11 -17.70
CA LYS A 65 16.53 -7.30 -18.53
C LYS A 65 17.73 -8.11 -18.04
N TRP A 66 17.47 -9.23 -17.40
CA TRP A 66 18.48 -10.16 -16.92
C TRP A 66 18.61 -11.38 -17.84
N ASP A 67 19.78 -12.00 -17.82
CA ASP A 67 20.09 -13.22 -18.56
C ASP A 67 19.13 -14.36 -18.17
N ALA A 68 18.38 -14.84 -19.16
CA ALA A 68 17.41 -15.91 -19.03
C ALA A 68 18.01 -17.33 -19.04
N LEU A 69 19.35 -17.47 -19.05
CA LEU A 69 20.00 -18.78 -19.00
C LEU A 69 19.48 -19.63 -17.84
N ASN A 70 19.13 -20.89 -18.13
CA ASN A 70 18.53 -21.85 -17.18
C ASN A 70 17.14 -21.46 -16.63
N THR A 71 16.43 -20.55 -17.28
CA THR A 71 15.02 -20.22 -16.99
C THR A 71 14.10 -20.82 -18.05
N THR A 72 12.78 -20.68 -17.88
CA THR A 72 11.82 -21.05 -18.94
C THR A 72 11.67 -19.97 -20.03
N ASN A 73 12.26 -18.79 -19.84
CA ASN A 73 12.27 -17.72 -20.83
C ASN A 73 13.46 -17.86 -21.78
N THR A 74 13.32 -17.43 -23.02
CA THR A 74 14.36 -17.60 -24.06
C THR A 74 15.18 -16.36 -24.36
N THR A 75 14.75 -15.19 -23.89
CA THR A 75 15.34 -13.89 -24.25
C THR A 75 15.90 -13.18 -23.03
N TYR A 76 15.05 -12.85 -22.07
CA TYR A 76 15.42 -12.21 -20.81
C TYR A 76 14.33 -12.48 -19.76
N VAL A 77 14.66 -12.24 -18.50
CA VAL A 77 13.70 -12.19 -17.39
C VAL A 77 13.76 -10.79 -16.78
N GLU A 78 12.60 -10.22 -16.47
CA GLU A 78 12.47 -8.88 -15.89
C GLU A 78 11.73 -9.00 -14.55
N PRO A 79 12.35 -8.61 -13.42
CA PRO A 79 11.59 -8.33 -12.22
C PRO A 79 10.86 -6.99 -12.36
N ASP A 80 9.79 -6.80 -11.60
CA ASP A 80 9.11 -5.50 -11.53
C ASP A 80 9.99 -4.41 -10.92
N VAL A 81 10.60 -4.68 -9.77
CA VAL A 81 11.54 -3.76 -9.10
C VAL A 81 12.73 -4.52 -8.56
N PHE A 82 13.91 -3.93 -8.71
CA PHE A 82 15.15 -4.42 -8.14
C PHE A 82 15.79 -3.34 -7.27
N VAL A 83 16.08 -3.70 -6.01
CA VAL A 83 16.72 -2.81 -5.03
C VAL A 83 18.05 -3.43 -4.61
N ARG A 84 19.15 -2.73 -4.91
CA ARG A 84 20.48 -3.08 -4.41
C ARG A 84 20.78 -2.31 -3.15
N THR A 85 21.36 -3.00 -2.18
CA THR A 85 21.86 -2.39 -0.95
C THR A 85 23.28 -2.89 -0.66
N ASP A 86 23.94 -2.25 0.28
CA ASP A 86 25.25 -2.68 0.76
C ASP A 86 25.24 -4.06 1.46
N LYS A 87 24.07 -4.54 1.94
CA LYS A 87 23.95 -5.78 2.72
C LYS A 87 23.23 -6.93 2.01
N PHE A 88 22.19 -6.60 1.25
CA PHE A 88 21.36 -7.56 0.55
C PHE A 88 20.79 -6.96 -0.73
N ASP A 89 20.35 -7.84 -1.60
CA ASP A 89 19.58 -7.45 -2.77
C ASP A 89 18.12 -7.91 -2.61
N LEU A 90 17.20 -7.06 -3.03
CA LEU A 90 15.77 -7.27 -2.93
C LEU A 90 15.15 -7.25 -4.33
N ILE A 91 14.58 -8.38 -4.70
CA ILE A 91 13.78 -8.57 -5.91
C ILE A 91 12.32 -8.41 -5.51
N ILE A 92 11.56 -7.60 -6.23
CA ILE A 92 10.13 -7.37 -5.96
C ILE A 92 9.35 -7.77 -7.21
N GLU A 93 8.34 -8.61 -6.99
CA GLU A 93 7.39 -9.04 -8.01
C GLU A 93 5.98 -8.64 -7.56
N ALA A 94 5.32 -7.81 -8.35
CA ALA A 94 4.05 -7.21 -8.01
C ALA A 94 2.92 -7.80 -8.86
N LYS A 95 1.73 -7.84 -8.28
CA LYS A 95 0.50 -8.19 -9.00
C LYS A 95 -0.57 -7.16 -8.75
N ARG A 96 -1.35 -6.80 -9.77
CA ARG A 96 -2.32 -5.70 -9.70
C ARG A 96 -3.32 -5.85 -8.56
N TYR A 97 -3.87 -7.05 -8.37
CA TYR A 97 -4.86 -7.33 -7.34
C TYR A 97 -4.25 -8.15 -6.21
N ASP A 98 -4.88 -8.14 -5.04
CA ASP A 98 -4.29 -8.73 -3.85
C ASP A 98 -4.28 -10.27 -3.82
N TYR A 99 -4.99 -10.99 -4.73
CA TYR A 99 -5.27 -12.42 -4.57
C TYR A 99 -4.97 -13.28 -5.82
N ASN A 100 -4.40 -14.46 -5.61
CA ASN A 100 -4.30 -15.60 -6.56
C ASN A 100 -3.68 -15.30 -7.95
N GLN A 101 -2.63 -14.47 -8.01
CA GLN A 101 -1.94 -14.10 -9.26
C GLN A 101 -0.43 -14.39 -9.24
N GLN A 102 0.14 -14.81 -8.11
CA GLN A 102 1.57 -15.13 -8.02
C GLN A 102 1.91 -16.42 -8.78
N SER A 103 3.10 -16.50 -9.36
CA SER A 103 3.55 -17.66 -10.15
C SER A 103 4.86 -18.21 -9.62
N GLU A 104 4.86 -19.49 -9.23
CA GLU A 104 6.07 -20.18 -8.76
C GLU A 104 7.14 -20.29 -9.87
N THR A 105 6.71 -20.46 -11.12
CA THR A 105 7.62 -20.47 -12.28
C THR A 105 8.25 -19.10 -12.48
N GLN A 106 7.47 -18.02 -12.38
CA GLN A 106 7.99 -16.66 -12.53
C GLN A 106 9.01 -16.35 -11.43
N LEU A 107 8.67 -16.64 -10.17
CA LEU A 107 9.57 -16.49 -9.03
C LEU A 107 10.90 -17.23 -9.25
N ARG A 108 10.85 -18.51 -9.66
CA ARG A 108 12.08 -19.28 -9.93
C ARG A 108 12.91 -18.67 -11.07
N ASN A 109 12.26 -18.25 -12.15
CA ASN A 109 12.95 -17.64 -13.28
C ASN A 109 13.66 -16.35 -12.88
N GLU A 110 13.02 -15.47 -12.13
CA GLU A 110 13.61 -14.20 -11.68
C GLU A 110 14.78 -14.42 -10.73
N VAL A 111 14.68 -15.39 -9.80
CA VAL A 111 15.79 -15.71 -8.91
C VAL A 111 16.96 -16.31 -9.69
N ILE A 112 16.73 -17.22 -10.64
CA ILE A 112 17.79 -17.79 -11.47
C ILE A 112 18.46 -16.69 -12.32
N ALA A 113 17.66 -15.82 -12.94
CA ALA A 113 18.17 -14.73 -13.76
C ALA A 113 18.99 -13.72 -12.92
N TYR A 114 18.53 -13.37 -11.72
CA TYR A 114 19.32 -12.58 -10.76
C TYR A 114 20.67 -13.25 -10.46
N LEU A 115 20.69 -14.58 -10.26
CA LEU A 115 21.92 -15.31 -9.96
C LEU A 115 22.88 -15.37 -11.15
N ASN A 116 22.38 -15.31 -12.39
CA ASN A 116 23.23 -15.18 -13.58
C ASN A 116 23.96 -13.83 -13.61
N GLU A 117 23.29 -12.75 -13.18
CA GLU A 117 23.85 -11.40 -13.16
C GLU A 117 24.77 -11.15 -11.96
N TYR A 118 24.33 -11.53 -10.76
CA TYR A 118 24.91 -11.10 -9.48
C TYR A 118 25.32 -12.26 -8.56
N GLY A 119 25.15 -13.52 -8.99
CA GLY A 119 25.36 -14.69 -8.14
C GLY A 119 26.79 -14.85 -7.60
N SER A 120 27.77 -14.26 -8.29
CA SER A 120 29.19 -14.21 -7.90
C SER A 120 29.45 -13.32 -6.68
N GLU A 121 28.61 -12.31 -6.43
CA GLU A 121 28.77 -11.37 -5.30
C GLU A 121 28.39 -12.01 -3.95
N ASN A 122 27.63 -13.11 -3.98
CA ASN A 122 27.20 -13.84 -2.80
C ASN A 122 26.49 -12.98 -1.73
N LYS A 123 25.84 -11.88 -2.14
CA LYS A 123 24.95 -11.09 -1.29
C LYS A 123 23.74 -11.91 -0.86
N LYS A 124 23.17 -11.56 0.30
CA LYS A 124 21.90 -12.11 0.77
C LYS A 124 20.77 -11.64 -0.15
N ILE A 125 19.78 -12.51 -0.38
CA ILE A 125 18.70 -12.26 -1.34
C ILE A 125 17.36 -12.34 -0.63
N TYR A 126 16.56 -11.29 -0.79
CA TYR A 126 15.16 -11.27 -0.44
C TYR A 126 14.31 -11.21 -1.72
N PHE A 127 13.20 -11.93 -1.72
CA PHE A 127 12.22 -11.88 -2.80
C PHE A 127 10.88 -11.47 -2.20
N LEU A 128 10.36 -10.31 -2.58
CA LEU A 128 9.11 -9.75 -2.08
C LEU A 128 7.99 -9.91 -3.11
N GLN A 129 6.98 -10.69 -2.76
CA GLN A 129 5.72 -10.74 -3.50
C GLN A 129 4.78 -9.64 -2.99
N VAL A 130 4.29 -8.80 -3.90
CA VAL A 130 3.33 -7.72 -3.59
C VAL A 130 2.02 -7.99 -4.31
N GLY A 131 0.97 -8.31 -3.56
CA GLY A 131 -0.32 -8.67 -4.16
C GLY A 131 -0.29 -10.06 -4.82
N GLY A 132 -1.43 -10.49 -5.34
CA GLY A 132 -1.62 -11.78 -5.99
C GLY A 132 -1.43 -12.98 -5.07
N ILE A 133 -1.45 -12.78 -3.75
CA ILE A 133 -1.07 -13.81 -2.79
C ILE A 133 -2.18 -14.86 -2.63
N TYR A 134 -1.78 -16.13 -2.45
CA TYR A 134 -2.71 -17.25 -2.24
C TYR A 134 -3.14 -17.41 -0.77
N GLY A 135 -2.40 -16.81 0.14
CA GLY A 135 -2.62 -16.88 1.58
C GLY A 135 -1.69 -15.93 2.32
N THR A 136 -1.98 -15.72 3.61
CA THR A 136 -1.20 -14.83 4.48
C THR A 136 -0.21 -15.58 5.37
N ASP A 137 -0.19 -16.91 5.26
CA ASP A 137 0.68 -17.78 6.04
C ASP A 137 2.14 -17.63 5.60
N ASP A 138 3.05 -17.94 6.52
CA ASP A 138 4.48 -17.97 6.23
C ASP A 138 4.78 -18.99 5.12
N ILE A 139 5.39 -18.52 4.03
CA ILE A 139 5.82 -19.38 2.92
C ILE A 139 7.27 -19.82 3.20
N PRO A 140 7.65 -21.09 2.93
CA PRO A 140 9.05 -21.52 3.05
C PRO A 140 10.01 -20.69 2.21
N ASP A 141 11.22 -20.50 2.72
CA ASP A 141 12.31 -19.88 1.96
C ASP A 141 12.71 -20.78 0.78
N LEU A 142 13.02 -20.18 -0.37
CA LEU A 142 13.42 -20.92 -1.56
C LEU A 142 14.89 -21.33 -1.47
N GLN A 143 15.18 -22.56 -1.88
CA GLN A 143 16.53 -23.07 -2.05
C GLN A 143 16.78 -23.32 -3.54
N ILE A 144 17.82 -22.69 -4.09
CA ILE A 144 18.26 -22.91 -5.48
C ILE A 144 19.72 -23.34 -5.47
N TYR A 145 20.05 -24.32 -6.32
CA TYR A 145 21.42 -24.69 -6.59
C TYR A 145 21.97 -23.83 -7.73
N HIS A 146 22.89 -22.92 -7.42
CA HIS A 146 23.61 -22.09 -8.38
C HIS A 146 25.01 -21.81 -7.82
N ASN A 147 26.00 -22.50 -8.36
CA ASN A 147 27.38 -22.52 -7.85
C ASN A 147 27.46 -22.82 -6.33
N GLY A 148 26.53 -23.66 -5.84
CA GLY A 148 26.31 -23.93 -4.41
C GLY A 148 24.84 -23.76 -4.01
N ASN A 149 24.52 -24.06 -2.75
CA ASN A 149 23.16 -23.85 -2.22
C ASN A 149 22.96 -22.38 -1.87
N LYS A 150 22.04 -21.72 -2.57
CA LYS A 150 21.60 -20.36 -2.31
C LYS A 150 20.24 -20.38 -1.62
N LYS A 151 20.15 -19.69 -0.49
CA LYS A 151 18.92 -19.48 0.25
C LYS A 151 18.34 -18.11 -0.10
N ILE A 152 17.09 -18.08 -0.52
CA ILE A 152 16.34 -16.86 -0.83
C ILE A 152 15.18 -16.75 0.16
N VAL A 153 15.15 -15.63 0.89
CA VAL A 153 14.09 -15.38 1.86
C VAL A 153 12.87 -14.82 1.14
N ILE A 154 11.78 -15.59 1.13
CA ILE A 154 10.53 -15.17 0.50
C ILE A 154 9.76 -14.30 1.49
N LEU A 155 9.39 -13.10 1.05
CA LEU A 155 8.59 -12.13 1.78
C LEU A 155 7.26 -11.93 1.06
N ILE A 156 6.18 -11.75 1.82
CA ILE A 156 4.86 -11.47 1.24
C ILE A 156 4.22 -10.24 1.86
N THR A 157 3.61 -9.42 1.01
CA THR A 157 2.75 -8.29 1.39
C THR A 157 1.67 -8.08 0.32
N ASN A 158 0.82 -7.09 0.54
CA ASN A 158 -0.13 -6.62 -0.46
C ASN A 158 -0.20 -5.09 -0.44
N TRP A 159 -0.84 -4.51 -1.46
CA TRP A 159 -0.90 -3.06 -1.60
C TRP A 159 -1.60 -2.38 -0.42
N SER A 160 -2.66 -3.01 0.09
CA SER A 160 -3.40 -2.51 1.26
C SER A 160 -2.52 -2.38 2.50
N ARG A 161 -1.63 -3.35 2.78
CA ARG A 161 -0.70 -3.29 3.92
C ARG A 161 0.43 -2.30 3.72
N ILE A 162 0.89 -2.10 2.48
CA ILE A 162 1.85 -1.03 2.18
C ILE A 162 1.18 0.33 2.45
N LEU A 163 -0.05 0.54 2.00
CA LEU A 163 -0.82 1.75 2.29
C LEU A 163 -1.00 1.97 3.80
N ASP A 164 -1.38 0.94 4.55
CA ASP A 164 -1.52 1.04 6.01
C ASP A 164 -0.19 1.40 6.69
N ALA A 165 0.93 0.82 6.24
CA ALA A 165 2.27 1.15 6.75
C ALA A 165 2.69 2.60 6.40
N VAL A 166 2.35 3.08 5.20
CA VAL A 166 2.54 4.48 4.79
C VAL A 166 1.74 5.43 5.69
N LEU A 167 0.45 5.13 5.93
CA LEU A 167 -0.41 5.93 6.78
C LEU A 167 0.09 5.97 8.23
N HIS A 168 0.55 4.84 8.77
CA HIS A 168 1.11 4.78 10.11
C HIS A 168 2.40 5.61 10.22
N SER A 169 3.32 5.47 9.26
CA SER A 169 4.55 6.26 9.19
C SER A 169 4.25 7.76 9.09
N ARG A 170 3.26 8.14 8.29
CA ARG A 170 2.79 9.52 8.15
C ARG A 170 2.25 10.06 9.47
N GLU A 171 1.38 9.31 10.14
CA GLU A 171 0.82 9.70 11.44
C GLU A 171 1.92 9.87 12.50
N LYS A 172 2.85 8.91 12.59
CA LYS A 172 4.02 8.97 13.48
C LYS A 172 4.83 10.25 13.25
N LEU A 173 5.15 10.58 11.99
CA LEU A 173 5.91 11.79 11.66
C LEU A 173 5.13 13.09 11.96
N PHE A 174 3.82 13.08 11.72
CA PHE A 174 2.94 14.22 12.03
C PHE A 174 2.86 14.48 13.54
N GLN A 175 2.72 13.42 14.35
CA GLN A 175 2.66 13.52 15.81
C GLN A 175 3.97 14.04 16.43
N LEU A 176 5.12 13.74 15.82
CA LEU A 176 6.41 14.30 16.24
C LEU A 176 6.49 15.84 16.02
N ASN A 177 5.61 16.41 15.18
CA ASN A 177 5.43 17.84 14.94
C ASN A 177 6.74 18.63 14.72
N SER A 178 7.70 18.03 13.99
CA SER A 178 8.95 18.69 13.60
C SER A 178 8.84 19.23 12.17
N VAL A 179 9.19 20.50 11.98
CA VAL A 179 9.26 21.15 10.65
C VAL A 179 10.18 20.37 9.70
N SER A 180 11.22 19.72 10.23
CA SER A 180 12.13 18.87 9.45
C SER A 180 11.44 17.69 8.77
N ASN A 181 10.26 17.26 9.23
CA ASN A 181 9.57 16.10 8.66
C ASN A 181 8.55 16.47 7.58
N ASN A 182 8.32 17.76 7.34
CA ASN A 182 7.27 18.21 6.42
C ASN A 182 7.48 17.70 4.99
N TYR A 183 8.72 17.58 4.52
CA TYR A 183 8.99 17.04 3.19
C TYR A 183 8.66 15.54 3.11
N LEU A 184 8.94 14.77 4.17
CA LEU A 184 8.58 13.36 4.26
C LEU A 184 7.06 13.18 4.29
N ILE A 185 6.36 13.99 5.08
CA ILE A 185 4.89 13.97 5.15
C ILE A 185 4.28 14.22 3.76
N ARG A 186 4.82 15.17 2.98
CA ARG A 186 4.37 15.43 1.61
C ARG A 186 4.57 14.24 0.68
N ILE A 187 5.71 13.54 0.76
CA ILE A 187 5.95 12.32 -0.04
C ILE A 187 4.96 11.22 0.38
N LEU A 188 4.68 11.08 1.67
CA LEU A 188 3.70 10.11 2.18
C LEU A 188 2.26 10.48 1.81
N ASP A 189 1.91 11.77 1.76
CA ASP A 189 0.64 12.26 1.22
C ASP A 189 0.51 11.91 -0.27
N ASP A 190 1.56 12.16 -1.07
CA ASP A 190 1.59 11.80 -2.50
C ASP A 190 1.44 10.28 -2.71
N LEU A 191 2.03 9.46 -1.83
CA LEU A 191 1.85 8.00 -1.83
C LEU A 191 0.39 7.61 -1.58
N VAL A 192 -0.27 8.24 -0.61
CA VAL A 192 -1.70 8.01 -0.32
C VAL A 192 -2.55 8.40 -1.52
N ASP A 193 -2.25 9.51 -2.18
CA ASP A 193 -2.96 9.96 -3.38
C ASP A 193 -2.77 9.00 -4.56
N VAL A 194 -1.55 8.46 -4.75
CA VAL A 194 -1.27 7.41 -5.75
C VAL A 194 -2.08 6.15 -5.46
N PHE A 195 -2.09 5.66 -4.22
CA PHE A 195 -2.92 4.51 -3.85
C PHE A 195 -4.40 4.76 -4.14
N ALA A 196 -4.93 5.92 -3.74
CA ALA A 196 -6.32 6.30 -3.99
C ALA A 196 -6.64 6.36 -5.49
N TYR A 197 -5.74 6.91 -6.29
CA TYR A 197 -5.87 6.93 -7.75
C TYR A 197 -5.91 5.53 -8.36
N HIS A 198 -5.11 4.62 -7.81
CA HIS A 198 -5.12 3.19 -8.13
C HIS A 198 -6.24 2.40 -7.47
N GLN A 199 -7.19 3.06 -6.80
CA GLN A 199 -8.38 2.49 -6.14
C GLN A 199 -8.09 1.66 -4.88
N PHE A 200 -6.98 1.95 -4.20
CA PHE A 200 -6.68 1.42 -2.88
C PHE A 200 -6.99 2.47 -1.81
N PHE A 201 -7.79 2.11 -0.81
CA PHE A 201 -8.24 3.02 0.23
C PHE A 201 -8.09 2.36 1.60
N SER A 202 -7.65 3.13 2.59
CA SER A 202 -7.75 2.72 4.00
C SER A 202 -9.02 3.34 4.59
N VAL A 203 -9.96 2.49 4.99
CA VAL A 203 -11.28 2.91 5.48
C VAL A 203 -11.37 2.71 6.99
N VAL A 204 -11.67 3.79 7.71
CA VAL A 204 -12.09 3.68 9.11
C VAL A 204 -13.56 3.27 9.14
N TRP A 205 -13.83 2.03 9.55
CA TRP A 205 -15.19 1.55 9.73
C TRP A 205 -15.96 2.43 10.72
N LEU A 206 -17.23 2.72 10.44
CA LEU A 206 -18.10 3.57 11.27
C LEU A 206 -18.09 3.14 12.75
N LYS A 207 -18.09 1.83 13.03
CA LYS A 207 -18.03 1.26 14.38
C LYS A 207 -16.76 1.62 15.17
N ASN A 208 -15.69 2.01 14.47
CA ASN A 208 -14.41 2.40 15.06
C ASN A 208 -14.28 3.92 15.22
N ILE A 209 -15.25 4.70 14.75
CA ILE A 209 -15.28 6.15 14.96
C ILE A 209 -15.69 6.42 16.41
N LYS A 210 -14.86 7.15 17.15
CA LYS A 210 -15.19 7.56 18.52
C LYS A 210 -16.46 8.42 18.50
N GLU A 211 -17.49 7.97 19.21
CA GLU A 211 -18.69 8.77 19.42
C GLU A 211 -18.31 10.09 20.09
N ARG A 212 -18.62 11.21 19.43
CA ARG A 212 -18.62 12.52 20.07
C ARG A 212 -20.05 12.84 20.49
N ARG A 213 -20.27 13.00 21.79
CA ARG A 213 -21.51 13.59 22.30
C ARG A 213 -21.51 15.06 21.91
N VAL A 214 -22.46 15.45 21.07
CA VAL A 214 -22.72 16.85 20.76
C VAL A 214 -23.92 17.28 21.59
N PHE A 215 -23.78 18.38 22.33
CA PHE A 215 -24.89 18.96 23.08
C PHE A 215 -25.74 19.81 22.15
N SER A 216 -27.06 19.76 22.27
CA SER A 216 -27.98 20.57 21.45
C SER A 216 -27.70 22.08 21.57
N GLU A 217 -27.16 22.50 22.71
CA GLU A 217 -26.78 23.88 23.06
C GLU A 217 -25.65 24.45 22.18
N THR A 218 -24.83 23.60 21.55
CA THR A 218 -23.71 24.04 20.69
C THR A 218 -24.06 24.09 19.21
N PHE A 219 -25.26 23.64 18.80
CA PHE A 219 -25.71 23.82 17.43
C PHE A 219 -26.20 25.27 17.25
N PRO A 220 -25.72 26.01 16.24
CA PRO A 220 -26.37 27.26 15.87
C PRO A 220 -27.84 26.94 15.58
N LYS A 221 -28.76 27.72 16.17
CA LYS A 221 -30.20 27.57 15.93
C LYS A 221 -30.44 27.57 14.43
N LEU A 222 -30.71 26.38 13.87
CA LEU A 222 -31.07 26.24 12.46
C LEU A 222 -32.43 26.90 12.29
N HIS A 223 -32.45 28.13 11.80
CA HIS A 223 -33.67 28.78 11.37
C HIS A 223 -34.11 28.13 10.06
N PHE A 224 -34.94 27.11 10.16
CA PHE A 224 -35.64 26.55 9.00
C PHE A 224 -36.67 27.58 8.52
N THR A 225 -36.36 28.29 7.44
CA THR A 225 -37.24 29.32 6.84
C THR A 225 -38.37 28.74 5.99
N ARG A 226 -38.46 27.41 5.84
CA ARG A 226 -39.56 26.72 5.19
C ARG A 226 -40.00 25.51 5.99
N LYS A 227 -41.31 25.34 6.16
CA LYS A 227 -41.90 24.08 6.67
C LYS A 227 -41.37 22.93 5.78
N PRO A 228 -40.63 21.96 6.33
CA PRO A 228 -40.14 20.85 5.53
C PRO A 228 -41.33 20.01 5.08
N ASN A 229 -41.39 19.69 3.78
CA ASN A 229 -42.38 18.77 3.24
C ASN A 229 -41.93 17.34 3.57
N VAL A 230 -42.26 16.87 4.78
CA VAL A 230 -41.76 15.62 5.38
C VAL A 230 -42.54 14.38 4.91
N LEU A 231 -42.56 14.14 3.59
CA LEU A 231 -43.05 12.88 3.01
C LEU A 231 -42.07 11.72 3.25
N TRP A 232 -40.77 11.99 3.32
CA TRP A 232 -39.74 10.96 3.47
C TRP A 232 -39.63 10.39 4.91
N LEU A 233 -40.10 11.11 5.93
CA LEU A 233 -40.12 10.64 7.33
C LEU A 233 -41.06 9.44 7.54
N GLN A 234 -42.01 9.22 6.62
CA GLN A 234 -42.95 8.10 6.68
C GLN A 234 -42.23 6.75 6.52
N TYR A 235 -41.07 6.75 5.84
CA TYR A 235 -40.24 5.56 5.60
C TYR A 235 -39.29 5.23 6.76
N LEU A 236 -39.16 6.08 7.77
CA LEU A 236 -38.29 5.85 8.93
C LEU A 236 -38.98 5.13 10.10
N LYS A 237 -40.30 4.87 10.01
CA LYS A 237 -41.06 4.17 11.05
C LYS A 237 -40.65 2.70 11.26
N GLU A 238 -39.89 2.11 10.34
CA GLU A 238 -39.51 0.70 10.40
C GLU A 238 -38.08 0.46 10.92
N SER A 239 -37.27 1.50 11.10
CA SER A 239 -35.97 1.38 11.76
C SER A 239 -36.12 1.57 13.26
N ASN A 240 -35.82 0.53 14.05
CA ASN A 240 -35.73 0.54 15.52
C ASN A 240 -34.65 1.54 16.01
N ILE A 241 -34.98 2.83 15.98
CA ILE A 241 -34.19 3.89 16.59
C ILE A 241 -34.72 4.07 18.02
N ASN A 242 -33.82 3.94 18.99
CA ASN A 242 -34.10 4.02 20.42
C ASN A 242 -35.10 5.14 20.78
N ASN A 243 -36.18 4.75 21.48
CA ASN A 243 -37.41 5.49 21.79
C ASN A 243 -37.28 6.79 22.61
N LYS A 244 -36.09 7.39 22.73
CA LYS A 244 -35.90 8.66 23.47
C LYS A 244 -35.95 9.89 22.54
N TRP A 245 -35.60 9.74 21.27
CA TRP A 245 -35.59 10.86 20.31
C TRP A 245 -36.93 11.09 19.60
N SER A 246 -37.84 10.11 19.64
CA SER A 246 -39.11 10.20 18.92
C SER A 246 -40.11 11.13 19.62
N LYS A 247 -40.18 11.15 20.96
CA LYS A 247 -41.17 11.98 21.67
C LYS A 247 -40.94 13.48 21.49
N ASP A 248 -39.70 13.94 21.67
CA ASP A 248 -39.40 15.38 21.64
C ASP A 248 -39.54 15.97 20.23
N PHE A 249 -39.26 15.18 19.19
CA PHE A 249 -39.40 15.63 17.80
C PHE A 249 -40.87 15.70 17.34
N PHE A 250 -41.74 14.80 17.81
CA PHE A 250 -43.16 14.80 17.42
C PHE A 250 -44.01 15.84 18.16
N GLU A 251 -43.61 16.31 19.35
CA GLU A 251 -44.28 17.43 20.02
C GLU A 251 -44.00 18.78 19.34
N TYR A 252 -42.80 18.97 18.77
CA TYR A 252 -42.44 20.21 18.07
C TYR A 252 -43.20 20.44 16.75
N VAL A 253 -43.69 19.38 16.10
CA VAL A 253 -44.43 19.46 14.82
C VAL A 253 -45.93 19.71 15.02
N ARG A 254 -46.46 19.61 16.24
CA ARG A 254 -47.91 19.81 16.52
C ARG A 254 -48.29 21.21 16.98
N ASN A 255 -47.33 22.11 17.22
CA ASN A 255 -47.57 23.53 17.49
C ASN A 255 -47.18 24.39 16.28
#